data_AF-A0A934Y346-F1
#
_entry.id   AF-A0A934Y346-F1
#
_cell.length_a   1.000
_cell.length_b   1.000
_cell.length_c   1.000
_cell.angle_alpha   90.00
_cell.angle_beta   90.00
_cell.angle_gamma   90.00
#
_symmetry.space_group_name_H-M   'P 1'
#
loop_
_entity.id
_entity.type
_entity.pdbx_description
1 polymer ?
#
loop_
_entity_poly.entity_id
_entity_poly.type
_entity_poly.pdbx_seq_one_letter_code
_entity_poly.pdbx_strand_id
1 'polypeptide(L)'
;MIWQKLEQKLNSIMRALGSAMDEPEDLMQLVLGMSGEGLFDDIFSGAISVKREKLDAWFDNTTGTLGGESAIQTVRDLIGHAESFDLSDLKDVPPVDLPDLMPFFQNVLTLNRRRPKVEGVALSFRTPEDWLTSHAIRKSYDNLVFDRKAPSQADLMGIGHPLLEKALHQAERLAGTVCAVDGLDDPMMVVDVSSKVTDVATQSRRAIVGITGAVGSFRLLRDWEVLRSLNRCNLKSEPPDGAFDTEALTSWRSSAMSALDDLLDTVDLQFGSRIVKESALVWPTAK
;
A
#
# COMPACT_ATOMS: atom_id res chain seq x y z
N MET A 1 10.29 -23.20 -13.85
CA MET A 1 10.97 -23.57 -12.59
C MET A 1 11.71 -22.36 -12.03
N ILE A 2 11.07 -21.60 -11.14
CA ILE A 2 11.73 -20.49 -10.41
C ILE A 2 12.85 -21.04 -9.52
N TRP A 3 12.65 -22.24 -8.97
CA TRP A 3 13.63 -22.99 -8.19
C TRP A 3 14.95 -23.21 -8.94
N GLN A 4 14.92 -23.70 -10.19
CA GLN A 4 16.13 -23.87 -10.99
C GLN A 4 16.87 -22.55 -11.26
N LYS A 5 16.14 -21.43 -11.41
CA LYS A 5 16.78 -20.12 -11.61
C LYS A 5 17.42 -19.60 -10.32
N LEU A 6 16.82 -19.87 -9.17
CA LEU A 6 17.38 -19.56 -7.86
C LEU A 6 18.66 -20.39 -7.62
N GLU A 7 18.60 -21.69 -7.89
CA GLU A 7 19.70 -22.63 -7.79
C GLU A 7 20.86 -22.25 -8.74
N GLN A 8 20.55 -21.84 -9.97
CA GLN A 8 21.54 -21.31 -10.91
C GLN A 8 22.20 -20.03 -10.41
N LYS A 9 21.43 -19.11 -9.81
CA LYS A 9 21.94 -17.83 -9.31
C LYS A 9 22.83 -18.03 -8.08
N LEU A 10 22.42 -18.92 -7.16
CA LEU A 10 23.22 -19.33 -6.00
C LEU A 10 24.53 -19.99 -6.44
N ASN A 11 24.48 -20.94 -7.36
CA ASN A 11 25.68 -21.58 -7.90
C ASN A 11 26.61 -20.59 -8.65
N SER A 12 26.04 -19.60 -9.32
CA SER A 12 26.82 -18.53 -9.97
C SER A 12 27.51 -17.61 -8.96
N ILE A 13 26.85 -17.29 -7.85
CA ILE A 13 27.41 -16.48 -6.76
C ILE A 13 28.51 -17.28 -6.04
N MET A 14 28.29 -18.56 -5.74
CA MET A 14 29.29 -19.45 -5.14
C MET A 14 30.54 -19.60 -6.03
N ARG A 15 30.38 -19.68 -7.36
CA ARG A 15 31.52 -19.70 -8.30
C ARG A 15 32.28 -18.38 -8.37
N ALA A 16 31.60 -17.24 -8.19
CA ALA A 16 32.20 -15.92 -8.26
C ALA A 16 32.93 -15.51 -6.96
N LEU A 17 32.44 -15.98 -5.80
CA LEU A 17 33.05 -15.71 -4.48
C LEU A 17 34.00 -16.80 -3.99
N GLY A 18 34.01 -17.99 -4.61
CA GLY A 18 34.74 -19.16 -4.13
C GLY A 18 36.28 -19.06 -4.12
N SER A 19 36.88 -17.96 -4.61
CA SER A 19 38.33 -17.73 -4.49
C SER A 19 38.71 -16.87 -3.27
N ALA A 20 37.75 -16.41 -2.48
CA ALA A 20 37.96 -15.48 -1.37
C ALA A 20 37.50 -16.01 0.00
N MET A 21 37.00 -17.24 0.09
CA MET A 21 36.44 -17.82 1.32
C MET A 21 36.83 -19.30 1.43
N ASP A 22 37.41 -19.69 2.58
CA ASP A 22 37.97 -21.02 2.80
C ASP A 22 36.92 -22.11 3.11
N GLU A 23 35.70 -21.77 3.53
CA GLU A 23 34.64 -22.76 3.84
C GLU A 23 33.25 -22.34 3.29
N PRO A 24 32.51 -23.24 2.61
CA PRO A 24 31.24 -22.92 1.93
C PRO A 24 30.03 -22.76 2.86
N GLU A 25 30.13 -23.16 4.12
CA GLU A 25 29.06 -23.11 5.13
C GLU A 25 28.77 -21.67 5.59
N ASP A 26 29.79 -20.80 5.61
CA ASP A 26 29.68 -19.37 5.95
C ASP A 26 28.83 -18.58 4.94
N LEU A 27 28.77 -19.03 3.68
CA LEU A 27 27.99 -18.38 2.62
C LEU A 27 26.48 -18.54 2.83
N MET A 28 26.03 -19.69 3.35
CA MET A 28 24.64 -19.88 3.72
C MET A 28 24.28 -19.04 4.95
N GLN A 29 25.17 -18.93 5.93
CA GLN A 29 24.93 -18.09 7.11
C GLN A 29 24.83 -16.60 6.77
N LEU A 30 25.62 -16.11 5.80
CA LEU A 30 25.64 -14.71 5.38
C LEU A 30 24.43 -14.33 4.51
N VAL A 31 23.98 -15.24 3.64
CA VAL A 31 22.85 -15.01 2.72
C VAL A 31 21.50 -15.26 3.38
N LEU A 32 21.43 -16.19 4.35
CA LEU A 32 20.20 -16.51 5.08
C LEU A 32 20.11 -15.87 6.47
N GLY A 33 21.17 -15.21 6.98
CA GLY A 33 21.15 -14.51 8.26
C GLY A 33 20.69 -15.42 9.40
N MET A 34 21.60 -16.26 9.91
CA MET A 34 21.29 -17.29 10.91
C MET A 34 20.32 -16.86 12.02
N SER A 35 19.21 -17.59 12.14
CA SER A 35 18.70 -18.00 13.45
C SER A 35 19.31 -19.38 13.76
N GLY A 36 19.88 -19.52 14.96
CA GLY A 36 20.78 -20.62 15.34
C GLY A 36 20.16 -22.02 15.41
N GLU A 37 21.04 -23.02 15.53
CA GLU A 37 20.86 -24.47 15.37
C GLU A 37 19.78 -25.17 16.23
N GLY A 38 19.05 -24.46 17.11
CA GLY A 38 17.98 -25.04 17.93
C GLY A 38 16.59 -25.05 17.28
N LEU A 39 16.34 -24.23 16.25
CA LEU A 39 14.99 -24.09 15.65
C LEU A 39 14.56 -25.28 14.80
N PHE A 40 15.50 -25.90 14.09
CA PHE A 40 15.19 -27.05 13.25
C PHE A 40 14.90 -28.30 14.09
N ASP A 41 15.61 -28.51 15.20
CA ASP A 41 15.35 -29.65 16.08
C ASP A 41 13.98 -29.57 16.78
N ASP A 42 13.48 -28.37 17.11
CA ASP A 42 12.13 -28.19 17.66
C ASP A 42 11.03 -28.39 16.59
N ILE A 43 11.25 -27.94 15.35
CA ILE A 43 10.32 -28.18 14.24
C ILE A 43 10.26 -29.67 13.86
N PHE A 44 11.40 -30.37 13.89
CA PHE A 44 11.48 -31.79 13.56
C PHE A 44 11.03 -32.70 14.70
N SER A 45 11.25 -32.33 15.97
CA SER A 45 10.79 -33.13 17.12
C SER A 45 9.25 -33.20 17.20
N GLY A 46 8.55 -32.13 16.81
CA GLY A 46 7.09 -32.11 16.67
C GLY A 46 6.56 -32.90 15.47
N ALA A 47 7.36 -33.11 14.43
CA ALA A 47 6.97 -33.76 13.18
C ALA A 47 7.10 -35.29 13.19
N ILE A 48 7.76 -35.88 14.20
CA ILE A 48 8.01 -37.34 14.28
C ILE A 48 6.72 -38.19 14.31
N SER A 49 5.55 -37.59 14.60
CA SER A 49 4.28 -38.32 14.64
C SER A 49 3.45 -38.31 13.34
N VAL A 50 3.87 -37.60 12.28
CA VAL A 50 3.04 -37.45 11.06
C VAL A 50 3.64 -38.20 9.88
N LYS A 51 2.92 -39.24 9.43
CA LYS A 51 3.28 -40.04 8.24
C LYS A 51 3.47 -39.13 7.02
N ARG A 52 4.56 -39.41 6.30
CA ARG A 52 5.15 -38.71 5.12
C ARG A 52 4.19 -38.43 3.95
N GLU A 53 2.98 -38.98 3.97
CA GLU A 53 1.97 -38.84 2.90
C GLU A 53 1.07 -37.60 3.04
N LYS A 54 1.23 -36.77 4.10
CA LYS A 54 0.32 -35.64 4.39
C LYS A 54 0.86 -34.23 4.12
N LEU A 55 2.08 -34.06 3.60
CA LEU A 55 2.61 -32.71 3.32
C LEU A 55 1.85 -32.00 2.19
N ASP A 56 1.37 -32.73 1.18
CA ASP A 56 0.49 -32.18 0.13
C ASP A 56 -0.90 -31.78 0.66
N ALA A 57 -1.29 -32.27 1.85
CA ALA A 57 -2.55 -31.91 2.50
C ALA A 57 -2.40 -30.69 3.44
N TRP A 58 -1.19 -30.16 3.63
CA TRP A 58 -0.92 -29.08 4.59
C TRP A 58 -0.87 -27.69 3.94
N PHE A 59 -0.62 -27.64 2.63
CA PHE A 59 -0.57 -26.41 1.85
C PHE A 59 -1.53 -26.52 0.66
N ASP A 60 -2.72 -25.95 0.79
CA ASP A 60 -3.67 -25.87 -0.32
C ASP A 60 -3.43 -24.58 -1.10
N ASN A 61 -2.80 -24.74 -2.27
CA ASN A 61 -2.48 -23.65 -3.21
C ASN A 61 -3.76 -22.98 -3.77
N THR A 62 -4.93 -23.58 -3.55
CA THR A 62 -6.23 -23.08 -4.01
C THR A 62 -6.86 -22.10 -3.02
N THR A 63 -6.52 -22.20 -1.72
CA THR A 63 -7.15 -21.41 -0.66
C THR A 63 -6.22 -20.47 0.11
N GLY A 64 -4.89 -20.58 -0.08
CA GLY A 64 -3.91 -19.70 0.58
C GLY A 64 -3.87 -19.87 2.11
N THR A 65 -4.18 -21.06 2.60
CA THR A 65 -4.30 -21.39 4.02
C THR A 65 -3.34 -22.50 4.42
N LEU A 66 -2.73 -22.36 5.59
CA LEU A 66 -1.92 -23.40 6.24
C LEU A 66 -2.77 -24.02 7.36
N GLY A 67 -3.23 -25.26 7.18
CA GLY A 67 -4.00 -25.97 8.22
C GLY A 67 -5.32 -25.32 8.66
N GLY A 68 -5.88 -24.39 7.87
CA GLY A 68 -7.12 -23.67 8.18
C GLY A 68 -6.93 -22.28 8.81
N GLU A 69 -5.69 -21.86 9.07
CA GLU A 69 -5.36 -20.49 9.49
C GLU A 69 -4.65 -19.71 8.36
N SER A 70 -4.75 -18.38 8.42
CA SER A 70 -4.16 -17.47 7.42
C SER A 70 -2.64 -17.64 7.40
N ALA A 71 -2.09 -17.99 6.24
CA ALA A 71 -0.66 -18.25 6.07
C ALA A 71 0.23 -17.05 6.47
N ILE A 72 -0.29 -15.82 6.41
CA ILE A 72 0.44 -14.61 6.81
C ILE A 72 0.65 -14.56 8.32
N GLN A 73 -0.34 -14.99 9.12
CA GLN A 73 -0.23 -14.94 10.57
C GLN A 73 0.81 -15.96 11.05
N THR A 74 0.77 -17.17 10.49
CA THR A 74 1.77 -18.21 10.78
C THR A 74 3.17 -17.81 10.32
N VAL A 75 3.31 -17.17 9.15
CA VAL A 75 4.62 -16.69 8.65
C VAL A 75 5.13 -15.46 9.43
N ARG A 76 4.26 -14.56 9.88
CA ARG A 76 4.63 -13.45 10.78
C ARG A 76 5.09 -13.95 12.14
N ASP A 77 4.39 -14.95 12.69
CA ASP A 77 4.69 -15.50 14.02
C ASP A 77 5.92 -16.43 13.99
N LEU A 78 6.23 -17.11 12.87
CA LEU A 78 7.43 -17.95 12.75
C LEU A 78 8.69 -17.23 12.25
N ILE A 79 8.61 -16.27 11.32
CA ILE A 79 9.78 -15.79 10.55
C ILE A 79 10.06 -14.29 10.75
N GLY A 80 9.15 -13.52 11.34
CA GLY A 80 9.39 -12.12 11.74
C GLY A 80 9.54 -11.10 10.60
N HIS A 81 9.87 -11.51 9.37
CA HIS A 81 10.03 -10.62 8.21
C HIS A 81 9.38 -11.20 6.95
N ALA A 82 8.28 -10.57 6.50
CA ALA A 82 7.48 -10.98 5.34
C ALA A 82 7.84 -10.23 4.03
N GLU A 83 8.93 -9.46 4.01
CA GLU A 83 9.27 -8.57 2.88
C GLU A 83 9.73 -9.32 1.61
N SER A 84 10.08 -10.61 1.72
CA SER A 84 10.64 -11.42 0.63
C SER A 84 9.66 -12.40 -0.02
N PHE A 85 8.39 -12.44 0.41
CA PHE A 85 7.39 -13.37 -0.12
C PHE A 85 6.41 -12.68 -1.07
N ASP A 86 6.08 -13.34 -2.19
CA ASP A 86 5.02 -12.90 -3.10
C ASP A 86 3.66 -13.30 -2.49
N LEU A 87 3.01 -12.33 -1.84
CA LEU A 87 1.75 -12.52 -1.11
C LEU A 87 0.52 -12.12 -1.94
N SER A 88 0.67 -11.93 -3.25
CA SER A 88 -0.34 -11.35 -4.16
C SER A 88 -1.68 -12.10 -4.21
N ASP A 89 -1.72 -13.38 -3.84
CA ASP A 89 -2.92 -14.23 -3.89
C ASP A 89 -3.68 -14.35 -2.54
N LEU A 90 -3.25 -13.62 -1.51
CA LEU A 90 -3.88 -13.65 -0.19
C LEU A 90 -5.01 -12.61 -0.07
N LYS A 91 -6.14 -13.01 0.54
CA LYS A 91 -7.33 -12.17 0.74
C LYS A 91 -7.05 -10.88 1.53
N ASP A 92 -5.95 -10.85 2.28
CA ASP A 92 -5.58 -9.73 3.16
C ASP A 92 -4.65 -8.72 2.49
N VAL A 93 -4.13 -9.01 1.29
CA VAL A 93 -3.31 -8.06 0.53
C VAL A 93 -4.21 -7.11 -0.24
N PRO A 94 -4.06 -5.78 -0.08
CA PRO A 94 -4.81 -4.81 -0.86
C PRO A 94 -4.64 -5.08 -2.36
N PRO A 95 -5.72 -5.13 -3.16
CA PRO A 95 -5.65 -5.40 -4.58
C PRO A 95 -5.19 -4.15 -5.36
N VAL A 96 -4.17 -3.45 -4.89
CA VAL A 96 -3.68 -2.18 -5.44
C VAL A 96 -2.28 -2.40 -5.99
N ASP A 97 -2.00 -1.83 -7.15
CA ASP A 97 -0.68 -1.93 -7.79
C ASP A 97 -0.21 -0.55 -8.30
N LEU A 98 0.98 -0.50 -8.90
CA LEU A 98 1.57 0.74 -9.43
C LEU A 98 0.63 1.56 -10.34
N PRO A 99 -0.20 0.97 -11.21
CA PRO A 99 -1.15 1.75 -12.02
C PRO A 99 -2.11 2.59 -11.18
N ASP A 100 -2.46 2.16 -9.97
CA ASP A 100 -3.35 2.92 -9.06
C ASP A 100 -2.68 4.19 -8.51
N LEU A 101 -1.36 4.32 -8.61
CA LEU A 101 -0.63 5.54 -8.21
C LEU A 101 -0.58 6.59 -9.34
N MET A 102 -0.87 6.18 -10.58
CA MET A 102 -0.79 7.04 -11.75
C MET A 102 -1.76 8.23 -11.68
N PRO A 103 -3.06 8.06 -11.31
CA PRO A 103 -4.00 9.19 -11.20
C PRO A 103 -3.54 10.24 -10.19
N PHE A 104 -3.06 9.81 -9.02
CA PHE A 104 -2.47 10.70 -8.01
C PHE A 104 -1.34 11.52 -8.61
N PHE A 105 -0.38 10.87 -9.27
CA PHE A 105 0.79 11.57 -9.81
C PHE A 105 0.41 12.54 -10.94
N GLN A 106 -0.53 12.17 -11.80
CA GLN A 106 -1.08 13.06 -12.84
C GLN A 106 -1.77 14.30 -12.23
N ASN A 107 -2.54 14.12 -11.16
CA ASN A 107 -3.22 15.20 -10.46
C ASN A 107 -2.23 16.17 -9.81
N VAL A 108 -1.19 15.66 -9.15
CA VAL A 108 -0.14 16.50 -8.56
C VAL A 108 0.65 17.26 -9.64
N LEU A 109 0.95 16.63 -10.79
CA LEU A 109 1.56 17.35 -11.92
C LEU A 109 0.67 18.48 -12.45
N THR A 110 -0.64 18.20 -12.56
CA THR A 110 -1.63 19.20 -13.00
C THR A 110 -1.73 20.36 -12.02
N LEU A 111 -1.72 20.07 -10.71
CA LEU A 111 -1.65 21.08 -9.64
C LEU A 111 -0.41 21.99 -9.79
N ASN A 112 0.73 21.40 -10.18
CA ASN A 112 1.96 22.11 -10.50
C ASN A 112 1.98 22.72 -11.92
N ARG A 113 0.80 22.89 -12.55
CA ARG A 113 0.63 23.47 -13.90
C ARG A 113 1.43 22.74 -14.99
N ARG A 114 1.67 21.45 -14.82
CA ARG A 114 2.25 20.58 -15.84
C ARG A 114 1.14 19.78 -16.52
N ARG A 115 1.26 19.61 -17.83
CA ARG A 115 0.36 18.78 -18.64
C ARG A 115 1.12 17.54 -19.09
N PRO A 116 1.02 16.43 -18.35
CA PRO A 116 1.67 15.21 -18.78
C PRO A 116 1.01 14.67 -20.05
N LYS A 117 1.83 14.07 -20.93
CA LYS A 117 1.34 13.22 -22.02
C LYS A 117 1.19 11.80 -21.50
N VAL A 118 0.01 11.22 -21.70
CA VAL A 118 -0.31 9.86 -21.29
C VAL A 118 -0.43 9.00 -22.54
N GLU A 119 0.37 7.95 -22.64
CA GLU A 119 0.34 6.97 -23.72
C GLU A 119 0.19 5.57 -23.11
N GLY A 120 -1.06 5.12 -22.97
CA GLY A 120 -1.37 3.87 -22.27
C GLY A 120 -0.98 3.95 -20.79
N VAL A 121 0.04 3.19 -20.39
CA VAL A 121 0.59 3.16 -19.02
C VAL A 121 1.85 4.02 -18.85
N ALA A 122 2.26 4.71 -19.92
CA ALA A 122 3.46 5.55 -19.93
C ALA A 122 3.10 7.04 -19.79
N LEU A 123 3.97 7.76 -19.08
CA LEU A 123 3.81 9.17 -18.75
C LEU A 123 5.06 9.97 -19.15
N SER A 124 4.86 11.04 -19.90
CA SER A 124 5.94 11.95 -20.33
C SER A 124 5.63 13.38 -19.89
N PHE A 125 6.56 14.05 -19.22
CA PHE A 125 6.32 15.38 -18.67
C PHE A 125 7.61 16.16 -18.39
N ARG A 126 7.46 17.48 -18.22
CA ARG A 126 8.51 18.33 -17.64
C ARG A 126 8.33 18.41 -16.14
N THR A 127 9.41 18.21 -15.41
CA THR A 127 9.41 18.25 -13.95
C THR A 127 9.02 19.66 -13.46
N PRO A 128 8.16 19.78 -12.44
CA PRO A 128 7.95 21.04 -11.73
C PRO A 128 9.28 21.65 -11.25
N GLU A 129 9.45 22.97 -11.39
CA GLU A 129 10.72 23.63 -11.04
C GLU A 129 11.05 23.46 -9.55
N ASP A 130 10.03 23.54 -8.69
CA ASP A 130 10.15 23.37 -7.24
C ASP A 130 10.64 21.97 -6.82
N TRP A 131 10.59 20.98 -7.71
CA TRP A 131 11.06 19.62 -7.44
C TRP A 131 12.52 19.41 -7.85
N LEU A 132 13.12 20.32 -8.61
CA LEU A 132 14.51 20.23 -9.09
C LEU A 132 15.54 20.57 -7.99
N THR A 133 15.39 19.94 -6.83
CA THR A 133 16.25 20.17 -5.65
C THR A 133 17.43 19.21 -5.56
N SER A 134 17.48 18.18 -6.41
CA SER A 134 18.47 17.10 -6.37
C SER A 134 18.93 16.72 -7.77
N HIS A 135 20.20 16.33 -7.91
CA HIS A 135 20.79 15.83 -9.15
C HIS A 135 20.15 14.50 -9.61
N ALA A 136 19.48 13.78 -8.70
CA ALA A 136 18.73 12.56 -9.04
C ALA A 136 17.46 12.84 -9.86
N ILE A 137 16.99 14.10 -9.87
CA ILE A 137 15.75 14.48 -10.54
C ILE A 137 16.08 15.14 -11.89
N ARG A 138 15.68 14.50 -12.99
CA ARG A 138 15.84 15.02 -14.36
C ARG A 138 14.88 16.18 -14.62
N LYS A 139 15.25 17.06 -15.57
CA LYS A 139 14.41 18.20 -16.01
C LYS A 139 13.14 17.75 -16.76
N SER A 140 13.22 16.62 -17.45
CA SER A 140 12.11 15.99 -18.15
C SER A 140 12.25 14.48 -18.07
N TYR A 141 11.11 13.81 -18.16
CA TYR A 141 11.01 12.37 -18.22
C TYR A 141 10.17 12.00 -19.44
N ASP A 142 10.62 10.98 -20.16
CA ASP A 142 9.98 10.45 -21.34
C ASP A 142 9.66 8.97 -21.09
N ASN A 143 8.41 8.58 -21.29
CA ASN A 143 7.91 7.21 -21.16
C ASN A 143 8.12 6.57 -19.78
N LEU A 144 7.85 7.33 -18.72
CA LEU A 144 7.87 6.82 -17.35
C LEU A 144 6.68 5.88 -17.12
N VAL A 145 6.89 4.66 -16.65
CA VAL A 145 5.84 3.61 -16.62
C VAL A 145 5.44 3.26 -15.18
N PHE A 146 4.14 3.07 -14.96
CA PHE A 146 3.57 2.58 -13.68
C PHE A 146 3.16 1.11 -13.77
N ASP A 147 4.05 0.23 -14.25
CA ASP A 147 3.75 -1.19 -14.44
C ASP A 147 5.01 -2.03 -14.20
N ARG A 148 4.91 -2.96 -13.24
CA ARG A 148 6.01 -3.88 -12.89
C ARG A 148 6.35 -4.84 -14.03
N LYS A 149 5.42 -5.05 -14.97
CA LYS A 149 5.61 -5.92 -16.15
C LYS A 149 6.33 -5.22 -17.29
N ALA A 150 6.62 -3.92 -17.16
CA ALA A 150 7.36 -3.18 -18.17
C ALA A 150 8.78 -3.76 -18.37
N PRO A 151 9.37 -3.62 -19.58
CA PRO A 151 10.73 -4.03 -19.84
C PRO A 151 11.72 -3.37 -18.86
N SER A 152 12.80 -4.05 -18.49
CA SER A 152 13.79 -3.55 -17.52
C SER A 152 14.54 -2.27 -17.94
N GLN A 153 14.38 -1.84 -19.19
CA GLN A 153 14.93 -0.60 -19.72
C GLN A 153 13.96 0.60 -19.58
N ALA A 154 12.70 0.36 -19.21
CA ALA A 154 11.74 1.43 -18.95
C ALA A 154 12.02 2.06 -17.58
N ASP A 155 11.91 3.39 -17.51
CA ASP A 155 12.01 4.09 -16.23
C ASP A 155 10.72 3.82 -15.43
N LEU A 156 10.81 2.90 -14.46
CA LEU A 156 9.71 2.46 -13.61
C LEU A 156 9.44 3.48 -12.49
N MET A 157 8.18 3.87 -12.34
CA MET A 157 7.71 4.75 -11.27
C MET A 157 7.00 3.94 -10.18
N GLY A 158 7.35 4.23 -8.93
CA GLY A 158 6.75 3.58 -7.77
C GLY A 158 7.23 4.21 -6.47
N ILE A 159 6.78 3.65 -5.34
CA ILE A 159 7.20 4.05 -3.99
C ILE A 159 8.72 3.92 -3.87
N GLY A 160 9.37 4.93 -3.28
CA GLY A 160 10.83 5.05 -3.24
C GLY A 160 11.47 5.77 -4.44
N HIS A 161 10.73 6.01 -5.54
CA HIS A 161 11.24 6.84 -6.62
C HIS A 161 11.31 8.32 -6.17
N PRO A 162 12.45 9.04 -6.33
CA PRO A 162 12.62 10.39 -5.78
C PRO A 162 11.54 11.40 -6.20
N LEU A 163 11.00 11.28 -7.42
CA LEU A 163 9.87 12.11 -7.86
C LEU A 163 8.58 11.83 -7.10
N LEU A 164 8.29 10.56 -6.81
CA LEU A 164 7.05 10.20 -6.13
C LEU A 164 7.12 10.68 -4.68
N GLU A 165 8.27 10.56 -4.03
CA GLU A 165 8.52 11.13 -2.69
C GLU A 165 8.30 12.64 -2.67
N LYS A 166 8.75 13.37 -3.71
CA LYS A 166 8.48 14.82 -3.82
C LYS A 166 7.00 15.13 -3.98
N ALA A 167 6.28 14.34 -4.77
CA ALA A 167 4.84 14.48 -4.94
C ALA A 167 4.09 14.22 -3.62
N LEU A 168 4.46 13.17 -2.89
CA LEU A 168 3.88 12.82 -1.59
C LEU A 168 4.14 13.91 -0.55
N HIS A 169 5.39 14.34 -0.39
CA HIS A 169 5.73 15.42 0.54
C HIS A 169 5.07 16.77 0.19
N GLN A 170 4.86 17.06 -1.09
CA GLN A 170 4.07 18.22 -1.48
C GLN A 170 2.60 18.05 -1.07
N ALA A 171 2.02 16.88 -1.34
CA ALA A 171 0.63 16.57 -1.00
C ALA A 171 0.36 16.65 0.51
N GLU A 172 1.28 16.15 1.34
CA GLU A 172 1.20 16.23 2.80
C GLU A 172 1.12 17.67 3.33
N ARG A 173 1.62 18.65 2.58
CA ARG A 173 1.63 20.07 2.97
C ARG A 173 0.41 20.84 2.47
N LEU A 174 -0.42 20.22 1.63
CA LEU A 174 -1.61 20.88 1.11
C LEU A 174 -2.61 21.09 2.26
N ALA A 175 -2.91 22.37 2.54
CA ALA A 175 -3.96 22.74 3.45
C ALA A 175 -5.29 22.72 2.70
N GLY A 176 -6.11 21.71 2.94
CA GLY A 176 -7.46 21.61 2.41
C GLY A 176 -8.23 20.51 3.11
N THR A 177 -9.44 20.84 3.58
CA THR A 177 -10.33 19.86 4.22
C THR A 177 -11.44 19.39 3.29
N VAL A 178 -11.81 20.16 2.27
CA VAL A 178 -12.95 19.84 1.39
C VAL A 178 -12.57 19.95 -0.09
N CYS A 179 -12.99 18.96 -0.88
CA CYS A 179 -12.82 18.94 -2.34
C CYS A 179 -14.14 18.53 -3.01
N ALA A 180 -14.49 19.14 -4.14
CA ALA A 180 -15.62 18.71 -4.98
C ALA A 180 -15.09 17.93 -6.19
N VAL A 181 -15.68 16.77 -6.47
CA VAL A 181 -15.24 15.87 -7.55
C VAL A 181 -16.41 15.35 -8.38
N ASP A 182 -16.16 15.06 -9.64
CA ASP A 182 -17.08 14.34 -10.51
C ASP A 182 -16.76 12.83 -10.46
N GLY A 183 -17.77 11.97 -10.59
CA GLY A 183 -17.61 10.51 -10.58
C GLY A 183 -17.73 9.84 -9.21
N LEU A 184 -18.13 10.59 -8.17
CA LEU A 184 -18.46 10.04 -6.85
C LEU A 184 -19.99 9.95 -6.68
N ASP A 185 -20.49 8.82 -6.19
CA ASP A 185 -21.95 8.61 -6.02
C ASP A 185 -22.48 9.23 -4.73
N ASP A 186 -21.74 9.07 -3.62
CA ASP A 186 -22.08 9.59 -2.29
C ASP A 186 -20.89 10.36 -1.70
N PRO A 187 -21.10 11.38 -0.84
CA PRO A 187 -19.99 12.05 -0.17
C PRO A 187 -19.09 11.07 0.60
N MET A 188 -17.81 11.40 0.70
CA MET A 188 -16.81 10.57 1.35
C MET A 188 -15.95 11.41 2.30
N MET A 189 -15.84 11.00 3.55
CA MET A 189 -14.90 11.57 4.51
C MET A 189 -13.79 10.57 4.78
N VAL A 190 -12.55 11.02 4.71
CA VAL A 190 -11.36 10.24 5.04
C VAL A 190 -10.88 10.66 6.42
N VAL A 191 -10.73 9.69 7.30
CA VAL A 191 -10.29 9.88 8.67
C VAL A 191 -9.04 9.05 8.96
N ASP A 192 -8.24 9.62 9.83
CA ASP A 192 -7.05 9.03 10.38
C ASP A 192 -7.34 8.60 11.83
N VAL A 193 -7.27 7.29 12.07
CA VAL A 193 -7.52 6.68 13.38
C VAL A 193 -6.18 6.25 13.96
N SER A 194 -5.84 6.79 15.12
CA SER A 194 -4.60 6.49 15.82
C SER A 194 -4.86 6.08 17.26
N SER A 195 -3.94 5.33 17.87
CA SER A 195 -4.01 5.00 19.29
C SER A 195 -3.70 6.23 20.15
N LYS A 196 -4.56 6.50 21.15
CA LYS A 196 -4.29 7.48 22.21
C LYS A 196 -3.19 7.03 23.17
N VAL A 197 -3.02 5.70 23.31
CA VAL A 197 -1.99 5.11 24.17
C VAL A 197 -0.73 4.92 23.32
N THR A 198 0.19 5.86 23.45
CA THR A 198 1.55 5.78 22.89
C THR A 198 2.45 5.09 23.90
N ASP A 199 2.21 3.80 24.17
CA ASP A 199 3.17 3.07 25.00
C ASP A 199 4.46 2.89 24.20
N VAL A 200 5.57 3.32 24.80
CA VAL A 200 6.82 3.77 24.15
C VAL A 200 7.56 2.67 23.36
N ALA A 201 7.06 1.43 23.37
CA ALA A 201 7.70 0.27 22.73
C ALA A 201 7.04 -0.18 21.41
N THR A 202 5.84 0.30 21.09
CA THR A 202 5.12 -0.11 19.87
C THR A 202 4.87 1.08 18.98
N GLN A 203 5.34 1.01 17.73
CA GLN A 203 4.99 1.94 16.65
C GLN A 203 3.51 2.34 16.78
N SER A 204 3.24 3.64 16.81
CA SER A 204 1.88 4.19 16.83
C SER A 204 1.11 3.59 15.66
N ARG A 205 0.24 2.62 15.95
CA ARG A 205 -0.60 2.00 14.93
C ARG A 205 -1.56 3.08 14.45
N ARG A 206 -1.55 3.32 13.14
CA ARG A 206 -2.37 4.31 12.44
C ARG A 206 -3.17 3.57 11.38
N ALA A 207 -4.45 3.87 11.27
CA ALA A 207 -5.32 3.33 10.24
C ALA A 207 -6.00 4.49 9.50
N ILE A 208 -6.00 4.42 8.17
CA ILE A 208 -6.74 5.37 7.34
C ILE A 208 -8.00 4.65 6.86
N VAL A 209 -9.15 5.27 7.08
CA VAL A 209 -10.44 4.72 6.63
C VAL A 209 -11.30 5.82 6.01
N GLY A 210 -12.16 5.42 5.08
CA GLY A 210 -13.19 6.29 4.52
C GLY A 210 -14.55 5.96 5.13
N ILE A 211 -15.41 6.97 5.26
CA ILE A 211 -16.83 6.81 5.52
C ILE A 211 -17.61 7.45 4.37
N THR A 212 -18.60 6.73 3.84
CA THR A 212 -19.41 7.19 2.70
C THR A 212 -20.86 6.71 2.82
N GLY A 213 -21.77 7.35 2.08
CA GLY A 213 -23.19 7.00 2.01
C GLY A 213 -24.12 8.16 2.37
N ALA A 214 -25.43 7.90 2.27
CA ALA A 214 -26.46 8.84 2.71
C ALA A 214 -26.60 8.87 4.24
N VAL A 215 -27.14 9.98 4.76
CA VAL A 215 -27.44 10.11 6.20
C VAL A 215 -28.34 8.96 6.66
N GLY A 216 -27.89 8.22 7.68
CA GLY A 216 -28.59 7.04 8.22
C GLY A 216 -28.23 5.71 7.55
N SER A 217 -27.40 5.71 6.51
CA SER A 217 -26.93 4.50 5.81
C SER A 217 -25.45 4.61 5.43
N PHE A 218 -24.60 4.90 6.41
CA PHE A 218 -23.16 5.00 6.23
C PHE A 218 -22.49 3.63 6.16
N ARG A 219 -21.39 3.56 5.41
CA ARG A 219 -20.48 2.41 5.37
C ARG A 219 -19.03 2.85 5.47
N LEU A 220 -18.20 1.97 6.03
CA LEU A 220 -16.75 2.13 6.03
C LEU A 220 -16.13 1.62 4.74
N LEU A 221 -15.04 2.26 4.37
CA LEU A 221 -14.12 1.89 3.32
C LEU A 221 -12.73 1.72 3.91
N ARG A 222 -12.05 0.65 3.54
CA ARG A 222 -10.61 0.47 3.79
C ARG A 222 -9.80 1.49 2.99
N ASP A 223 -8.56 1.72 3.40
CA ASP A 223 -7.60 2.61 2.74
C ASP A 223 -7.53 2.41 1.21
N TRP A 224 -7.46 1.17 0.75
CA TRP A 224 -7.38 0.83 -0.67
C TRP A 224 -8.72 1.03 -1.40
N GLU A 225 -9.86 0.88 -0.71
CA GLU A 225 -11.18 1.16 -1.28
C GLU A 225 -11.37 2.66 -1.47
N VAL A 226 -10.87 3.46 -0.53
CA VAL A 226 -10.79 4.92 -0.67
C VAL A 226 -9.96 5.28 -1.89
N LEU A 227 -8.74 4.76 -2.00
CA LEU A 227 -7.86 5.03 -3.14
C LEU A 227 -8.53 4.68 -4.47
N ARG A 228 -9.11 3.47 -4.60
CA ARG A 228 -9.79 3.03 -5.82
C ARG A 228 -11.02 3.89 -6.16
N SER A 229 -11.76 4.34 -5.14
CA SER A 229 -12.91 5.22 -5.34
C SER A 229 -12.46 6.60 -5.84
N LEU A 230 -11.42 7.18 -5.24
CA LEU A 230 -10.87 8.46 -5.66
C LEU A 230 -10.20 8.40 -7.04
N ASN A 231 -9.61 7.27 -7.42
CA ASN A 231 -9.03 7.07 -8.75
C ASN A 231 -10.06 7.07 -9.88
N ARG A 232 -11.35 6.88 -9.58
CA ARG A 232 -12.45 6.99 -10.56
C ARG A 232 -12.98 8.41 -10.70
N CYS A 233 -12.57 9.30 -9.80
CA CYS A 233 -13.06 10.66 -9.78
C CYS A 233 -12.25 11.55 -10.73
N ASN A 234 -12.93 12.52 -11.33
CA ASN A 234 -12.29 13.55 -12.14
C ASN A 234 -12.27 14.87 -11.36
N LEU A 235 -11.08 15.47 -11.28
CA LEU A 235 -10.92 16.82 -10.75
C LEU A 235 -11.35 17.83 -11.82
N LYS A 236 -12.38 18.63 -11.52
CA LYS A 236 -12.67 19.85 -12.29
C LYS A 236 -11.79 20.97 -11.76
N SER A 237 -11.16 21.73 -12.66
CA SER A 237 -10.20 22.79 -12.32
C SER A 237 -10.80 23.90 -11.45
N GLU A 238 -12.12 24.09 -11.52
CA GLU A 238 -12.86 25.03 -10.69
C GLU A 238 -14.13 24.32 -10.17
N PRO A 239 -14.39 24.36 -8.84
CA PRO A 239 -15.68 23.94 -8.33
C PRO A 239 -16.76 24.87 -8.91
N PRO A 240 -17.90 24.36 -9.38
CA PRO A 240 -18.99 25.22 -9.85
C PRO A 240 -19.42 26.19 -8.74
N ASP A 241 -19.88 27.38 -9.10
CA ASP A 241 -20.48 28.31 -8.13
C ASP A 241 -21.61 27.59 -7.37
N GLY A 242 -21.52 27.57 -6.03
CA GLY A 242 -22.46 26.82 -5.19
C GLY A 242 -22.18 25.31 -5.09
N ALA A 243 -20.98 24.83 -5.44
CA ALA A 243 -20.59 23.41 -5.31
C ALA A 243 -20.81 22.83 -3.91
N PHE A 244 -20.82 23.68 -2.89
CA PHE A 244 -21.02 23.29 -1.51
C PHE A 244 -22.23 24.02 -0.95
N ASP A 245 -23.28 23.26 -0.66
CA ASP A 245 -24.26 23.67 0.34
C ASP A 245 -23.62 23.45 1.71
N THR A 246 -23.24 24.54 2.39
CA THR A 246 -22.54 24.47 3.68
C THR A 246 -23.39 23.85 4.78
N GLU A 247 -24.72 23.99 4.71
CA GLU A 247 -25.62 23.41 5.70
C GLU A 247 -25.72 21.90 5.48
N ALA A 248 -25.94 21.47 4.23
CA ALA A 248 -25.95 20.05 3.88
C ALA A 248 -24.62 19.37 4.20
N LEU A 249 -23.50 20.02 3.89
CA LEU A 249 -22.16 19.52 4.18
C LEU A 249 -21.93 19.36 5.68
N THR A 250 -22.27 20.37 6.47
CA THR A 250 -22.09 20.35 7.93
C THR A 250 -22.99 19.29 8.58
N SER A 251 -24.23 19.18 8.13
CA SER A 251 -25.20 18.17 8.59
C SER A 251 -24.73 16.75 8.28
N TRP A 252 -24.28 16.50 7.04
CA TRP A 252 -23.74 15.21 6.62
C TRP A 252 -22.49 14.85 7.40
N ARG A 253 -21.55 15.79 7.56
CA ARG A 253 -20.30 15.60 8.32
C ARG A 253 -20.58 15.25 9.78
N SER A 254 -21.49 15.97 10.43
CA SER A 254 -21.88 15.70 11.82
C SER A 254 -22.49 14.29 11.96
N SER A 255 -23.39 13.93 11.04
CA SER A 255 -24.03 12.61 11.02
C SER A 255 -23.02 11.49 10.77
N ALA A 256 -22.08 11.69 9.85
CA ALA A 256 -21.02 10.73 9.54
C ALA A 256 -20.06 10.56 10.73
N MET A 257 -19.65 11.65 11.39
CA MET A 257 -18.81 11.60 12.58
C MET A 257 -19.50 10.89 13.75
N SER A 258 -20.81 11.12 13.94
CA SER A 258 -21.58 10.44 14.98
C SER A 258 -21.74 8.94 14.71
N ALA A 259 -21.80 8.51 13.45
CA ALA A 259 -21.90 7.10 13.07
C ALA A 259 -20.53 6.40 13.03
N LEU A 260 -19.43 7.17 13.04
CA LEU A 260 -18.10 6.63 12.82
C LEU A 260 -17.66 5.69 13.93
N ASP A 261 -17.89 6.02 15.20
CA ASP A 261 -17.46 5.18 16.32
C ASP A 261 -18.10 3.78 16.25
N ASP A 262 -19.43 3.71 16.04
CA ASP A 262 -20.17 2.46 15.87
C ASP A 262 -19.66 1.65 14.67
N LEU A 263 -19.36 2.33 13.57
CA LEU A 263 -18.80 1.68 12.39
C LEU A 263 -17.38 1.18 12.63
N LEU A 264 -16.53 1.95 13.30
CA LEU A 264 -15.14 1.55 13.62
C LEU A 264 -15.10 0.35 14.56
N ASP A 265 -16.15 0.07 15.32
CA ASP A 265 -16.27 -1.14 16.14
C ASP A 265 -16.58 -2.39 15.32
N THR A 266 -17.07 -2.23 14.09
CA THR A 266 -17.27 -3.36 13.16
C THR A 266 -15.96 -3.84 12.53
N VAL A 267 -14.87 -3.07 12.67
CA VAL A 267 -13.54 -3.39 12.15
C VAL A 267 -12.64 -3.70 13.33
N ASP A 268 -11.88 -4.80 13.27
CA ASP A 268 -10.90 -5.16 14.30
C ASP A 268 -9.68 -4.22 14.26
N LEU A 269 -9.89 -3.01 14.74
CA LEU A 269 -8.85 -2.04 14.98
C LEU A 269 -8.32 -2.31 16.39
N GLN A 270 -7.12 -2.91 16.47
CA GLN A 270 -6.40 -3.24 17.71
C GLN A 270 -5.93 -1.98 18.48
N PHE A 271 -6.85 -1.05 18.75
CA PHE A 271 -6.66 0.19 19.49
C PHE A 271 -7.49 0.15 20.76
N GLY A 272 -6.85 0.24 21.94
CA GLY A 272 -7.57 0.31 23.22
C GLY A 272 -8.27 1.66 23.45
N SER A 273 -7.72 2.75 22.91
CA SER A 273 -8.34 4.08 22.91
C SER A 273 -7.99 4.79 21.61
N ARG A 274 -9.00 5.37 20.94
CA ARG A 274 -8.89 5.89 19.57
C ARG A 274 -8.87 7.41 19.57
N ILE A 275 -8.02 8.00 18.74
CA ILE A 275 -8.07 9.41 18.33
C ILE A 275 -8.42 9.41 16.85
N VAL A 276 -9.52 10.07 16.53
CA VAL A 276 -9.96 10.28 15.15
C VAL A 276 -9.60 11.69 14.71
N LYS A 277 -8.90 11.80 13.59
CA LYS A 277 -8.60 13.07 12.94
C LYS A 277 -9.15 13.06 11.51
N GLU A 278 -10.00 14.03 11.20
CA GLU A 278 -10.44 14.24 9.82
C GLU A 278 -9.27 14.66 8.94
N SER A 279 -9.07 13.94 7.84
CA SER A 279 -8.00 14.20 6.89
C SER A 279 -8.52 14.91 5.64
N ALA A 280 -9.67 14.47 5.11
CA ALA A 280 -10.30 15.09 3.94
C ALA A 280 -11.79 14.78 3.88
N LEU A 281 -12.54 15.67 3.22
CA LEU A 281 -13.94 15.51 2.84
C LEU A 281 -14.06 15.72 1.34
N VAL A 282 -14.60 14.72 0.66
CA VAL A 282 -14.77 14.69 -0.80
C VAL A 282 -16.26 14.69 -1.08
N TRP A 283 -16.71 15.72 -1.80
CA TRP A 283 -18.11 15.97 -2.10
C TRP A 283 -18.40 15.73 -3.58
N PRO A 284 -19.47 15.02 -3.94
CA PRO A 284 -19.85 14.84 -5.33
C PRO A 284 -20.36 16.15 -5.91
N THR A 285 -19.89 16.54 -7.10
CA THR A 285 -20.57 17.59 -7.88
C THR A 285 -21.87 17.00 -8.39
N ALA A 286 -23.01 17.65 -8.12
CA ALA A 286 -24.31 17.20 -8.61
C ALA A 286 -24.26 16.85 -10.12
N LYS A 287 -24.88 15.73 -10.49
CA LYS A 287 -25.08 15.33 -11.88
C LYS A 287 -26.10 16.24 -12.57
#